data_AF-A0A8J2M499-F1
#
_entry.id   AF-A0A8J2M499-F1
#
_cell.length_a   1.000
_cell.length_b   1.000
_cell.length_c   1.000
_cell.angle_alpha   90.00
_cell.angle_beta   90.00
_cell.angle_gamma   90.00
#
_symmetry.space_group_name_H-M   'P 1'
#
loop_
_entity.id
_entity.type
_entity.pdbx_description
1 polymer ?
#
loop_
_entity_poly.entity_id
_entity_poly.type
_entity_poly.pdbx_seq_one_letter_code
_entity_poly.pdbx_strand_id
1 'polypeptide(L)'
;MLLRESKSTSEELKVHSGMLETEGFERFAFSHVANTSPSVLELSELLEKQNQVLSALLAELETCKSEVLILRNKSSQQISDKKRTHAENSFKEVSKIGEILPDGSEKSPILEGFLEKMEVILLKAENLSHELDVKKTELSNAVEMHSLTQAQIDHLNKSMEKERETMINEFSKLNDFLVDKTRECDNLNVENSMVKAQLRMLKDSVAAKEKLVSDLTKATAKELAKREEEDKVLATRLSVLADENMTLRTSLLTLGANELSPQSKKLLKQQQDFIETLKSECEILMNRLMRERDEHRKERRKLRRQIRTLNARLECLISGKQEITDV
;
A
#
# COMPACT_ATOMS: atom_id res chain seq x y z
N MET A 1 15.10 -42.88 4.02
CA MET A 1 14.82 -44.10 4.80
C MET A 1 14.98 -43.75 6.27
N LEU A 2 13.87 -43.45 6.96
CA LEU A 2 13.61 -43.69 8.39
C LEU A 2 12.31 -42.95 8.76
N LEU A 3 11.33 -43.76 9.15
CA LEU A 3 10.03 -43.37 9.68
C LEU A 3 10.17 -42.67 11.03
N ARG A 4 9.22 -41.79 11.34
CA ARG A 4 8.61 -41.78 12.68
C ARG A 4 7.16 -41.29 12.62
N GLU A 5 6.28 -42.22 12.94
CA GLU A 5 4.87 -42.04 13.22
C GLU A 5 4.66 -41.20 14.48
N SER A 6 3.54 -40.50 14.55
CA SER A 6 2.87 -40.15 15.81
C SER A 6 1.37 -40.08 15.55
N LYS A 7 0.70 -41.19 15.83
CA LYS A 7 -0.76 -41.28 15.98
C LYS A 7 -1.18 -40.47 17.20
N SER A 8 -2.23 -39.67 17.06
CA SER A 8 -3.05 -39.25 18.20
C SER A 8 -4.51 -39.51 17.85
N THR A 9 -5.07 -40.46 18.60
CA THR A 9 -6.46 -40.88 18.64
C THR A 9 -7.24 -39.94 19.53
N SER A 10 -8.40 -39.45 19.09
CA SER A 10 -9.44 -39.02 20.01
C SER A 10 -10.80 -39.46 19.49
N GLU A 11 -11.49 -40.16 20.39
CA GLU A 11 -12.69 -40.93 20.22
C GLU A 11 -13.93 -40.10 19.91
N GLU A 12 -14.85 -40.84 19.30
CA GLU A 12 -16.28 -40.65 19.13
C GLU A 12 -17.00 -39.91 20.27
N LEU A 13 -17.81 -38.90 19.91
CA LEU A 13 -19.10 -38.72 20.56
C LEU A 13 -20.18 -38.53 19.49
N LYS A 14 -21.08 -39.50 19.52
CA LYS A 14 -22.20 -39.76 18.62
C LYS A 14 -23.44 -39.06 19.17
N VAL A 15 -24.03 -38.13 18.42
CA VAL A 15 -25.43 -37.71 18.61
C VAL A 15 -26.11 -37.62 17.24
N HIS A 16 -26.86 -38.68 16.92
CA HIS A 16 -28.03 -38.70 16.03
C HIS A 16 -29.14 -37.81 16.63
N SER A 17 -30.13 -37.22 15.95
CA SER A 17 -30.72 -37.32 14.61
C SER A 17 -31.71 -36.15 14.50
N GLY A 18 -32.03 -35.69 13.30
CA GLY A 18 -33.13 -34.74 13.09
C GLY A 18 -33.17 -34.14 11.69
N MET A 19 -33.39 -34.99 10.68
CA MET A 19 -33.72 -34.58 9.31
C MET A 19 -35.02 -33.76 9.28
N LEU A 20 -34.98 -32.60 8.64
CA LEU A 20 -36.08 -32.10 7.82
C LEU A 20 -35.47 -31.58 6.52
N GLU A 21 -35.64 -32.39 5.48
CA GLU A 21 -35.31 -32.09 4.10
C GLU A 21 -36.30 -31.05 3.57
N THR A 22 -35.77 -29.94 3.07
CA THR A 22 -36.43 -29.16 2.02
C THR A 22 -35.39 -28.96 0.91
N GLU A 23 -35.66 -29.62 -0.20
CA GLU A 23 -34.85 -29.65 -1.41
C GLU A 23 -34.90 -28.29 -2.12
N GLY A 24 -33.78 -27.85 -2.69
CA GLY A 24 -33.76 -26.73 -3.63
C GLY A 24 -32.54 -25.80 -3.61
N PHE A 25 -31.58 -25.99 -2.70
CA PHE A 25 -30.28 -25.30 -2.76
C PHE A 25 -29.20 -26.35 -3.04
N GLU A 26 -28.72 -26.40 -4.30
CA GLU A 26 -27.59 -27.22 -4.68
C GLU A 26 -26.37 -26.89 -3.80
N ARG A 27 -25.95 -27.90 -3.04
CA ARG A 27 -24.71 -27.93 -2.28
C ARG A 27 -23.52 -27.66 -3.21
N PHE A 28 -22.93 -26.47 -3.10
CA PHE A 28 -21.48 -26.35 -3.33
C PHE A 28 -20.77 -27.02 -2.15
N ALA A 29 -20.52 -28.32 -2.30
CA ALA A 29 -19.68 -29.08 -1.41
C ALA A 29 -18.24 -28.52 -1.51
N PHE A 30 -17.76 -27.88 -0.45
CA PHE A 30 -16.34 -27.60 -0.27
C PHE A 30 -15.62 -28.91 0.07
N SER A 31 -15.42 -29.77 -0.92
CA SER A 31 -14.44 -30.85 -0.84
C SER A 31 -13.05 -30.26 -1.12
N HIS A 32 -12.23 -30.21 -0.06
CA HIS A 32 -10.77 -30.20 -0.11
C HIS A 32 -10.13 -29.40 -1.26
N VAL A 33 -10.21 -28.06 -1.18
CA VAL A 33 -9.45 -27.20 -2.10
C VAL A 33 -8.00 -27.19 -1.64
N ALA A 34 -7.14 -27.83 -2.43
CA ALA A 34 -5.70 -27.65 -2.34
C ALA A 34 -5.37 -26.15 -2.44
N ASN A 35 -4.44 -25.68 -1.61
CA ASN A 35 -3.91 -24.31 -1.56
C ASN A 35 -3.43 -23.82 -2.94
N THR A 36 -4.37 -23.41 -3.78
CA THR A 36 -4.14 -22.83 -5.10
C THR A 36 -4.88 -21.52 -5.12
N SER A 37 -4.15 -20.43 -5.35
CA SER A 37 -4.72 -19.10 -5.45
C SER A 37 -5.74 -19.07 -6.60
N PRO A 38 -6.96 -18.55 -6.39
CA PRO A 38 -8.00 -18.55 -7.41
C PRO A 38 -7.52 -17.82 -8.67
N SER A 39 -7.89 -18.35 -9.83
CA SER A 39 -7.45 -17.81 -11.11
C SER A 39 -8.13 -16.48 -11.43
N VAL A 40 -7.50 -15.62 -12.23
CA VAL A 40 -8.05 -14.31 -12.64
C VAL A 40 -9.42 -14.47 -13.34
N LEU A 41 -9.63 -15.59 -14.03
CA LEU A 41 -10.90 -15.90 -14.69
C LEU A 41 -12.01 -16.23 -13.69
N GLU A 42 -11.71 -17.01 -12.63
CA GLU A 42 -12.68 -17.34 -11.57
C GLU A 42 -13.11 -16.09 -10.79
N LEU A 43 -12.16 -15.19 -10.50
CA LEU A 43 -12.46 -13.91 -9.85
C LEU A 43 -13.31 -12.99 -10.74
N SER A 44 -13.06 -12.99 -12.05
CA SER A 44 -13.84 -12.20 -13.01
C SER A 44 -15.29 -12.70 -13.12
N GLU A 45 -15.48 -14.01 -13.19
CA GLU A 45 -16.81 -14.62 -13.26
C GLU A 45 -17.60 -14.40 -11.95
N LEU A 46 -16.91 -14.42 -10.80
CA LEU A 46 -17.53 -14.11 -9.50
C LEU A 46 -17.98 -12.65 -9.42
N LEU A 47 -17.16 -11.72 -9.90
CA LEU A 47 -17.51 -10.30 -9.96
C LEU A 47 -18.70 -10.05 -10.89
N GLU A 48 -18.75 -10.73 -12.02
CA GLU A 48 -19.87 -10.62 -12.97
C GLU A 48 -21.18 -11.13 -12.35
N LYS A 49 -21.13 -12.26 -11.62
CA LYS A 49 -22.28 -12.78 -10.86
C LYS A 49 -22.72 -11.82 -9.76
N GLN A 50 -21.79 -11.20 -9.04
CA GLN A 50 -22.12 -10.20 -8.02
C GLN A 50 -22.82 -8.97 -8.63
N ASN A 51 -22.35 -8.49 -9.79
CA ASN A 51 -22.97 -7.38 -10.50
C ASN A 51 -24.39 -7.71 -10.99
N GLN A 52 -24.63 -8.94 -11.44
CA GLN A 52 -25.98 -9.38 -11.82
C GLN A 52 -26.93 -9.42 -10.63
N VAL A 53 -26.49 -9.95 -9.48
CA VAL A 53 -27.30 -9.99 -8.25
C VAL A 53 -27.62 -8.58 -7.74
N LEU A 54 -26.63 -7.68 -7.73
CA LEU A 54 -26.84 -6.28 -7.34
C LEU A 54 -27.84 -5.58 -8.27
N SER A 55 -27.78 -5.84 -9.57
CA SER A 55 -28.71 -5.27 -10.55
C SER A 55 -30.13 -5.77 -10.32
N ALA A 56 -30.31 -7.06 -10.00
CA ALA A 56 -31.63 -7.63 -9.69
C ALA A 56 -32.23 -7.03 -8.40
N LEU A 57 -31.41 -6.90 -7.34
CA LEU A 57 -31.85 -6.30 -6.07
C LEU A 57 -32.23 -4.82 -6.22
N LEU A 58 -31.52 -4.06 -7.06
CA LEU A 58 -31.88 -2.68 -7.36
C LEU A 58 -33.22 -2.58 -8.11
N ALA A 59 -33.51 -3.51 -9.02
CA ALA A 59 -34.78 -3.55 -9.73
C ALA A 59 -35.95 -3.90 -8.78
N GLU A 60 -35.74 -4.84 -7.85
CA GLU A 60 -36.72 -5.16 -6.80
C GLU A 60 -36.96 -3.99 -5.84
N LEU A 61 -35.91 -3.25 -5.47
CA LEU A 61 -36.01 -2.08 -4.61
C LEU A 61 -36.88 -0.97 -5.26
N GLU A 62 -36.64 -0.67 -6.54
CA GLU A 62 -37.47 0.30 -7.27
C GLU A 62 -38.92 -0.17 -7.43
N THR A 63 -39.14 -1.49 -7.58
CA THR A 63 -40.49 -2.07 -7.58
C THR A 63 -41.17 -1.88 -6.23
N CYS A 64 -40.54 -2.26 -5.12
CA CYS A 64 -41.04 -2.04 -3.76
C CYS A 64 -41.35 -0.56 -3.48
N LYS A 65 -40.46 0.34 -3.89
CA LYS A 65 -40.62 1.78 -3.72
C LYS A 65 -41.85 2.30 -4.48
N SER A 66 -42.09 1.79 -5.69
CA SER A 66 -43.29 2.14 -6.47
C SER A 66 -44.59 1.66 -5.80
N GLU A 67 -44.59 0.46 -5.23
CA GLU A 67 -45.75 -0.11 -4.51
C GLU A 67 -46.08 0.66 -3.24
N VAL A 68 -45.05 1.04 -2.46
CA VAL A 68 -45.20 1.88 -1.27
C VAL A 68 -45.77 3.25 -1.64
N LEU A 69 -45.36 3.82 -2.77
CA LEU A 69 -45.88 5.10 -3.28
C LEU A 69 -47.37 5.00 -3.66
N ILE A 70 -47.77 3.89 -4.28
CA ILE A 70 -49.17 3.61 -4.62
C ILE A 70 -50.03 3.45 -3.36
N LEU A 71 -49.55 2.70 -2.36
CA LEU A 71 -50.25 2.52 -1.08
C LEU A 71 -50.43 3.84 -0.33
N ARG A 72 -49.39 4.69 -0.32
CA ARG A 72 -49.42 6.01 0.30
C ARG A 72 -50.41 6.96 -0.37
N ASN A 73 -50.47 6.94 -1.70
CA ASN A 73 -51.42 7.77 -2.45
C ASN A 73 -52.87 7.29 -2.28
N LYS A 74 -53.10 5.97 -2.20
CA LYS A 74 -54.44 5.41 -1.92
C LYS A 74 -54.95 5.74 -0.52
N SER A 75 -54.08 5.75 0.51
CA SER A 75 -54.51 6.10 1.87
C SER A 75 -54.83 7.60 2.02
N SER A 76 -54.12 8.47 1.28
CA SER A 76 -54.35 9.91 1.31
C SER A 76 -55.68 10.32 0.68
N GLN A 77 -56.11 9.62 -0.38
CA GLN A 77 -57.41 9.86 -1.04
C GLN A 77 -58.62 9.42 -0.19
N GLN A 78 -58.44 8.42 0.69
CA GLN A 78 -59.54 7.88 1.49
C GLN A 78 -59.87 8.71 2.74
N ILE A 79 -58.96 9.62 3.14
CA ILE A 79 -59.11 10.48 4.32
C ILE A 79 -59.80 11.81 3.96
N SER A 80 -59.76 12.25 2.69
CA SER A 80 -60.43 13.49 2.26
C SER A 80 -61.94 13.36 2.06
N ASP A 81 -62.45 12.16 1.75
CA ASP A 81 -63.86 11.97 1.38
C ASP A 81 -64.81 11.70 2.56
N LYS A 82 -64.29 11.33 3.74
CA LYS A 82 -65.12 11.01 4.93
C LYS A 82 -65.39 12.19 5.88
N LYS A 83 -64.79 13.37 5.65
CA LYS A 83 -64.92 14.52 6.55
C LYS A 83 -66.01 15.54 6.16
N ARG A 84 -66.81 15.31 5.11
CA ARG A 84 -67.72 16.33 4.56
C ARG A 84 -69.22 16.08 4.68
N THR A 85 -69.70 14.99 5.28
CA THR A 85 -71.13 14.61 5.21
C THR A 85 -71.88 14.45 6.54
N HIS A 86 -71.28 14.70 7.69
CA HIS A 86 -71.99 14.58 8.98
C HIS A 86 -71.67 15.73 9.95
N ALA A 87 -72.17 16.92 9.63
CA ALA A 87 -72.39 17.97 10.63
C ALA A 87 -73.26 19.06 10.01
N GLU A 88 -74.57 18.84 9.90
CA GLU A 88 -75.61 19.87 9.94
C GLU A 88 -76.98 19.21 9.73
N ASN A 89 -77.96 19.60 10.54
CA ASN A 89 -79.39 19.24 10.53
C ASN A 89 -79.81 18.06 11.42
N SER A 90 -80.03 18.35 12.71
CA SER A 90 -81.23 17.87 13.43
C SER A 90 -81.27 18.44 14.87
N PHE A 91 -81.60 19.72 15.04
CA PHE A 91 -82.13 20.24 16.32
C PHE A 91 -82.86 21.56 16.05
N LYS A 92 -84.11 21.45 15.57
CA LYS A 92 -85.14 22.50 15.56
C LYS A 92 -86.48 21.77 15.37
N GLU A 93 -87.47 22.15 16.16
CA GLU A 93 -88.67 21.36 16.54
C GLU A 93 -88.30 20.23 17.50
N VAL A 94 -88.59 20.28 18.80
CA VAL A 94 -89.93 20.40 19.38
C VAL A 94 -89.86 21.24 20.66
N SER A 95 -90.57 22.36 20.67
CA SER A 95 -90.93 23.10 21.88
C SER A 95 -92.20 23.89 21.57
N LYS A 96 -93.35 23.20 21.69
CA LYS A 96 -94.69 23.79 21.89
C LYS A 96 -95.74 22.67 21.94
N ILE A 97 -95.88 22.04 23.11
CA ILE A 97 -97.19 21.58 23.59
C ILE A 97 -97.25 21.98 25.06
N GLY A 98 -97.72 23.21 25.27
CA GLY A 98 -98.27 23.62 26.54
C GLY A 98 -99.73 23.21 26.59
N GLU A 99 -100.11 22.66 27.74
CA GLU A 99 -101.44 22.72 28.35
C GLU A 99 -102.66 22.48 27.45
N ILE A 100 -103.22 21.27 27.50
CA ILE A 100 -104.63 21.06 27.87
C ILE A 100 -104.70 19.75 28.68
N LEU A 101 -105.00 19.86 29.97
CA LEU A 101 -105.42 18.76 30.82
C LEU A 101 -106.96 18.69 30.77
N PRO A 102 -107.59 17.53 30.50
CA PRO A 102 -108.92 17.26 31.01
C PRO A 102 -108.78 16.40 32.28
N ASP A 103 -109.29 16.98 33.36
CA ASP A 103 -109.74 16.29 34.55
C ASP A 103 -110.88 15.33 34.19
N GLY A 104 -110.89 14.13 34.74
CA GLY A 104 -111.91 13.12 34.46
C GLY A 104 -111.38 11.69 34.54
N SER A 105 -111.56 11.08 35.70
CA SER A 105 -111.27 9.68 35.99
C SER A 105 -111.97 8.71 35.03
N GLU A 106 -111.21 8.07 34.15
CA GLU A 106 -111.50 6.74 33.61
C GLU A 106 -110.21 6.20 32.99
N LYS A 107 -109.79 4.99 33.38
CA LYS A 107 -108.58 4.34 32.85
C LYS A 107 -108.78 4.09 31.34
N SER A 108 -108.28 4.99 30.50
CA SER A 108 -108.33 4.83 29.04
C SER A 108 -107.16 3.94 28.57
N PRO A 109 -107.41 2.87 27.80
CA PRO A 109 -106.38 1.96 27.30
C PRO A 109 -105.42 2.62 26.28
N ILE A 110 -105.73 3.85 25.85
CA ILE A 110 -104.94 4.63 24.88
C ILE A 110 -103.78 5.34 25.57
N LEU A 111 -103.96 5.81 26.82
CA LEU A 111 -102.92 6.51 27.57
C LEU A 111 -101.82 5.54 28.06
N GLU A 112 -102.23 4.33 28.47
CA GLU A 112 -101.33 3.28 28.95
C GLU A 112 -100.44 2.73 27.82
N GLY A 113 -100.99 2.50 26.63
CA GLY A 113 -100.20 2.11 25.44
C GLY A 113 -99.28 3.22 24.91
N PHE A 114 -99.53 4.50 25.25
CA PHE A 114 -98.63 5.61 24.93
C PHE A 114 -97.48 5.71 25.94
N LEU A 115 -97.76 5.48 27.22
CA LEU A 115 -96.77 5.42 28.29
C LEU A 115 -95.80 4.24 28.10
N GLU A 116 -96.30 3.05 27.76
CA GLU A 116 -95.46 1.89 27.42
C GLU A 116 -94.51 2.19 26.25
N LYS A 117 -95.01 2.85 25.19
CA LYS A 117 -94.17 3.27 24.06
C LYS A 117 -93.14 4.31 24.47
N MET A 118 -93.49 5.26 25.33
CA MET A 118 -92.54 6.24 25.87
C MET A 118 -91.46 5.56 26.71
N GLU A 119 -91.82 4.58 27.54
CA GLU A 119 -90.89 3.83 28.37
C GLU A 119 -89.91 3.01 27.53
N VAL A 120 -90.39 2.35 26.46
CA VAL A 120 -89.54 1.65 25.48
C VAL A 120 -88.59 2.62 24.76
N ILE A 121 -89.07 3.83 24.40
CA ILE A 121 -88.22 4.85 23.77
C ILE A 121 -87.16 5.38 24.75
N LEU A 122 -87.52 5.60 26.02
CA LEU A 122 -86.59 6.04 27.06
C LEU A 122 -85.51 4.99 27.32
N LEU A 123 -85.88 3.72 27.48
CA LEU A 123 -84.95 2.60 27.59
C LEU A 123 -84.02 2.50 26.36
N LYS A 124 -84.56 2.73 25.16
CA LYS A 124 -83.75 2.76 23.93
C LYS A 124 -82.79 3.95 23.90
N ALA A 125 -83.20 5.12 24.37
CA ALA A 125 -82.36 6.31 24.47
C ALA A 125 -81.25 6.14 25.52
N GLU A 126 -81.56 5.55 26.68
CA GLU A 126 -80.56 5.20 27.69
C GLU A 126 -79.56 4.17 27.16
N ASN A 127 -80.02 3.12 26.48
CA ASN A 127 -79.12 2.13 25.86
C ASN A 127 -78.20 2.78 24.82
N LEU A 128 -78.74 3.65 23.97
CA LEU A 128 -77.94 4.38 22.98
C LEU A 128 -76.94 5.35 23.65
N SER A 129 -77.33 6.00 24.74
CA SER A 129 -76.44 6.86 25.52
C SER A 129 -75.30 6.06 26.13
N HIS A 130 -75.61 4.90 26.72
CA HIS A 130 -74.62 4.01 27.28
C HIS A 130 -73.64 3.49 26.21
N GLU A 131 -74.16 3.07 25.06
CA GLU A 131 -73.32 2.61 23.93
C GLU A 131 -72.42 3.74 23.40
N LEU A 132 -72.94 4.97 23.32
CA LEU A 132 -72.15 6.14 22.94
C LEU A 132 -70.99 6.40 23.92
N ASP A 133 -71.25 6.30 25.23
CA ASP A 133 -70.22 6.46 26.26
C ASP A 133 -69.15 5.37 26.17
N VAL A 134 -69.55 4.11 25.98
CA VAL A 134 -68.62 2.99 25.73
C VAL A 134 -67.76 3.29 24.51
N LYS A 135 -68.36 3.69 23.37
CA LYS A 135 -67.61 4.04 22.15
C LYS A 135 -66.68 5.24 22.33
N LYS A 136 -67.06 6.22 23.16
CA LYS A 136 -66.19 7.35 23.49
C LYS A 136 -64.95 6.91 24.27
N THR A 137 -65.11 6.00 25.23
CA THR A 137 -63.97 5.44 25.97
C THR A 137 -63.08 4.56 25.09
N GLU A 138 -63.65 3.71 24.23
CA GLU A 138 -62.90 2.92 23.25
C GLU A 138 -62.09 3.82 22.31
N LEU A 139 -62.69 4.91 21.81
CA LEU A 139 -62.01 5.86 20.95
C LEU A 139 -60.88 6.60 21.68
N SER A 140 -61.10 7.02 22.93
CA SER A 140 -60.06 7.65 23.75
C SER A 140 -58.86 6.72 23.93
N ASN A 141 -59.12 5.47 24.31
CA ASN A 141 -58.08 4.46 24.48
C ASN A 141 -57.34 4.19 23.15
N ALA A 142 -58.06 4.14 22.02
CA ALA A 142 -57.45 3.95 20.71
C ALA A 142 -56.54 5.14 20.31
N VAL A 143 -56.95 6.37 20.61
CA VAL A 143 -56.13 7.57 20.36
C VAL A 143 -54.87 7.57 21.21
N GLU A 144 -54.96 7.23 22.49
CA GLU A 144 -53.79 7.11 23.38
C GLU A 144 -52.82 6.03 22.90
N MET A 145 -53.34 4.84 22.55
CA MET A 145 -52.54 3.76 21.99
C MET A 145 -51.88 4.14 20.66
N HIS A 146 -52.59 4.88 19.79
CA HIS A 146 -52.01 5.41 18.56
C HIS A 146 -50.89 6.43 18.86
N SER A 147 -51.07 7.31 19.84
CA SER A 147 -50.04 8.27 20.24
C SER A 147 -48.79 7.56 20.78
N LEU A 148 -48.96 6.51 21.57
CA LEU A 148 -47.86 5.71 22.11
C LEU A 148 -47.10 4.98 21.00
N THR A 149 -47.83 4.32 20.10
CA THR A 149 -47.22 3.61 18.96
C THR A 149 -46.49 4.57 18.02
N GLN A 150 -47.03 5.76 17.77
CA GLN A 150 -46.33 6.80 17.00
C GLN A 150 -45.02 7.22 17.67
N ALA A 151 -45.01 7.45 18.98
CA ALA A 151 -43.80 7.80 19.71
C ALA A 151 -42.73 6.69 19.65
N GLN A 152 -43.15 5.42 19.68
CA GLN A 152 -42.25 4.28 19.51
C GLN A 152 -41.66 4.22 18.09
N ILE A 153 -42.47 4.47 17.06
CA ILE A 153 -42.03 4.55 15.66
C ILE A 153 -40.99 5.67 15.49
N ASP A 154 -41.24 6.85 16.04
CA ASP A 154 -40.33 7.98 15.94
C ASP A 154 -38.99 7.70 16.65
N HIS A 155 -39.05 7.06 17.83
CA HIS A 155 -37.85 6.61 18.53
C HIS A 155 -37.05 5.59 17.70
N LEU A 156 -37.72 4.60 17.12
CA LEU A 156 -37.08 3.59 16.27
C LEU A 156 -36.41 4.24 15.05
N ASN A 157 -37.13 5.13 14.36
CA ASN A 157 -36.60 5.87 13.20
C ASN A 157 -35.35 6.68 13.58
N LYS A 158 -35.38 7.37 14.72
CA LYS A 158 -34.22 8.12 15.22
C LYS A 158 -33.03 7.22 15.56
N SER A 159 -33.29 6.04 16.12
CA SER A 159 -32.24 5.05 16.40
C SER A 159 -31.63 4.50 15.11
N MET A 160 -32.45 4.16 14.12
CA MET A 160 -32.00 3.68 12.82
C MET A 160 -31.17 4.73 12.07
N GLU A 161 -31.57 6.00 12.13
CA GLU A 161 -30.83 7.07 11.47
C GLU A 161 -29.44 7.26 12.07
N LYS A 162 -29.32 7.21 13.41
CA LYS A 162 -28.02 7.24 14.08
C LYS A 162 -27.14 6.06 13.68
N GLU A 163 -27.70 4.86 13.62
CA GLU A 163 -26.96 3.65 13.21
C GLU A 163 -26.49 3.74 11.75
N ARG A 164 -27.30 4.34 10.87
CA ARG A 164 -26.89 4.63 9.49
C ARG A 164 -25.73 5.62 9.45
N GLU A 165 -25.81 6.70 10.22
CA GLU A 165 -24.76 7.71 10.29
C GLU A 165 -23.44 7.14 10.84
N THR A 166 -23.49 6.32 11.91
CA THR A 166 -22.31 5.64 12.44
C THR A 166 -21.71 4.68 11.41
N MET A 167 -22.54 3.88 10.75
CA MET A 167 -22.11 2.95 9.71
C MET A 167 -21.47 3.67 8.52
N ILE A 168 -22.07 4.76 8.04
CA ILE A 168 -21.51 5.58 6.94
C ILE A 168 -20.14 6.15 7.33
N ASN A 169 -20.00 6.65 8.55
CA ASN A 169 -18.73 7.19 9.05
C ASN A 169 -17.66 6.11 9.17
N GLU A 170 -18.01 4.91 9.63
CA GLU A 170 -17.10 3.77 9.69
C GLU A 170 -16.70 3.29 8.30
N PHE A 171 -17.65 3.20 7.37
CA PHE A 171 -17.38 2.87 5.97
C PHE A 171 -16.43 3.88 5.33
N SER A 172 -16.60 5.18 5.57
CA SER A 172 -15.70 6.21 5.06
C SER A 172 -14.28 6.01 5.59
N LYS A 173 -14.11 5.79 6.90
CA LYS A 173 -12.79 5.52 7.51
C LYS A 173 -12.14 4.26 6.95
N LEU A 174 -12.91 3.20 6.77
CA LEU A 174 -12.40 1.95 6.22
C LEU A 174 -11.99 2.11 4.76
N ASN A 175 -12.79 2.85 3.98
CA ASN A 175 -12.48 3.16 2.59
C ASN A 175 -11.20 3.99 2.47
N ASP A 176 -11.04 5.04 3.28
CA ASP A 176 -9.82 5.85 3.30
C ASP A 176 -8.58 5.00 3.64
N PHE A 177 -8.69 4.13 4.65
CA PHE A 177 -7.62 3.21 5.01
C PHE A 177 -7.28 2.22 3.88
N LEU A 178 -8.29 1.72 3.17
CA LEU A 178 -8.09 0.80 2.04
C LEU A 178 -7.41 1.50 0.86
N VAL A 179 -7.77 2.75 0.58
CA VAL A 179 -7.12 3.58 -0.44
C VAL A 179 -5.65 3.81 -0.08
N ASP A 180 -5.35 4.17 1.16
CA ASP A 180 -3.98 4.38 1.64
C ASP A 180 -3.14 3.10 1.52
N LYS A 181 -3.70 1.95 1.93
CA LYS A 181 -3.01 0.65 1.82
C LYS A 181 -2.81 0.22 0.38
N THR A 182 -3.76 0.49 -0.50
CA THR A 182 -3.61 0.21 -1.94
C THR A 182 -2.45 1.03 -2.52
N ARG A 183 -2.39 2.33 -2.20
CA ARG A 183 -1.31 3.20 -2.64
C ARG A 183 0.06 2.78 -2.08
N GLU A 184 0.11 2.35 -0.82
CA GLU A 184 1.33 1.79 -0.21
C GLU A 184 1.80 0.54 -0.96
N CYS A 185 0.89 -0.39 -1.28
CA CYS A 185 1.20 -1.57 -2.08
C CYS A 185 1.73 -1.21 -3.47
N ASP A 186 1.12 -0.25 -4.17
CA ASP A 186 1.57 0.20 -5.49
C ASP A 186 2.98 0.79 -5.42
N ASN A 187 3.26 1.64 -4.42
CA ASN A 187 4.58 2.22 -4.20
C ASN A 187 5.65 1.14 -3.95
N LEU A 188 5.35 0.18 -3.08
CA LEU A 188 6.26 -0.95 -2.79
C LEU A 188 6.48 -1.82 -4.03
N ASN A 189 5.47 -2.00 -4.87
CA ASN A 189 5.59 -2.78 -6.10
C ASN A 189 6.52 -2.07 -7.12
N VAL A 190 6.39 -0.74 -7.24
CA VAL A 190 7.30 0.08 -8.06
C VAL A 190 8.74 -0.01 -7.52
N GLU A 191 8.94 0.15 -6.22
CA GLU A 191 10.27 0.06 -5.60
C GLU A 191 10.89 -1.33 -5.80
N ASN A 192 10.13 -2.40 -5.61
CA ASN A 192 10.59 -3.77 -5.85
C ASN A 192 11.00 -3.98 -7.32
N SER A 193 10.22 -3.44 -8.27
CA SER A 193 10.56 -3.50 -9.69
C SER A 193 11.88 -2.78 -10.00
N MET A 194 12.12 -1.63 -9.38
CA MET A 194 13.35 -0.85 -9.52
C MET A 194 14.55 -1.61 -8.94
N VAL A 195 14.42 -2.16 -7.73
CA VAL A 195 15.49 -2.95 -7.09
C VAL A 195 15.82 -4.19 -7.92
N LYS A 196 14.83 -4.89 -8.46
CA LYS A 196 15.05 -6.03 -9.38
C LYS A 196 15.83 -5.62 -10.64
N ALA A 197 15.52 -4.46 -11.22
CA ALA A 197 16.24 -3.94 -12.38
C ALA A 197 17.70 -3.61 -12.03
N GLN A 198 17.93 -2.94 -10.89
CA GLN A 198 19.28 -2.63 -10.39
C GLN A 198 20.10 -3.91 -10.13
N LEU A 199 19.49 -4.92 -9.53
CA LEU A 199 20.14 -6.20 -9.25
C LEU A 199 20.53 -6.93 -10.55
N ARG A 200 19.69 -6.86 -11.60
CA ARG A 200 20.03 -7.39 -12.92
C ARG A 200 21.25 -6.69 -13.51
N MET A 201 21.26 -5.34 -13.51
CA MET A 201 22.43 -4.58 -14.00
C MET A 201 23.71 -4.90 -13.23
N LEU A 202 23.61 -5.06 -11.90
CA LEU A 202 24.76 -5.41 -11.08
C LEU A 202 25.27 -6.82 -11.41
N LYS A 203 24.36 -7.79 -11.59
CA LYS A 203 24.70 -9.16 -11.99
C LYS A 203 25.42 -9.19 -13.33
N ASP A 204 24.93 -8.44 -14.32
CA ASP A 204 25.56 -8.34 -15.64
C ASP A 204 26.95 -7.68 -15.55
N SER A 205 27.10 -6.64 -14.71
CA SER A 205 28.39 -6.00 -14.46
C SER A 205 29.40 -6.93 -13.79
N VAL A 206 28.97 -7.73 -12.81
CA VAL A 206 29.83 -8.73 -12.15
C VAL A 206 30.30 -9.78 -13.15
N ALA A 207 29.40 -10.34 -13.95
CA ALA A 207 29.76 -11.31 -14.98
C ALA A 207 30.78 -10.73 -16.00
N ALA A 208 30.60 -9.47 -16.40
CA ALA A 208 31.54 -8.78 -17.28
C ALA A 208 32.92 -8.58 -16.62
N LYS A 209 32.96 -8.21 -15.33
CA LYS A 209 34.21 -8.08 -14.57
C LYS A 209 34.91 -9.42 -14.39
N GLU A 210 34.20 -10.49 -14.07
CA GLU A 210 34.76 -11.84 -13.94
C GLU A 210 35.40 -12.31 -15.25
N LYS A 211 34.73 -12.08 -16.38
CA LYS A 211 35.29 -12.37 -17.70
C LYS A 211 36.57 -11.57 -17.95
N LEU A 212 36.55 -10.27 -17.68
CA LEU A 212 37.72 -9.41 -17.84
C LEU A 212 38.90 -9.87 -16.96
N VAL A 213 38.63 -10.23 -15.69
CA VAL A 213 39.64 -10.77 -14.79
C VAL A 213 40.22 -12.07 -15.34
N SER A 214 39.39 -13.00 -15.83
CA SER A 214 39.85 -14.25 -16.46
C SER A 214 40.76 -13.98 -17.67
N ASP A 215 40.38 -13.04 -18.53
CA ASP A 215 41.14 -12.68 -19.72
C ASP A 215 42.48 -12.03 -19.35
N LEU A 216 42.49 -11.14 -18.35
CA LEU A 216 43.71 -10.53 -17.82
C LEU A 216 44.63 -11.58 -17.16
N THR A 217 44.10 -12.51 -16.36
CA THR A 217 44.90 -13.58 -15.77
C THR A 217 45.57 -14.44 -16.85
N LYS A 218 44.84 -14.78 -17.92
CA LYS A 218 45.40 -15.51 -19.07
C LYS A 218 46.48 -14.71 -19.80
N ALA A 219 46.26 -13.41 -20.01
CA ALA A 219 47.23 -12.54 -20.67
C ALA A 219 48.52 -12.42 -19.84
N THR A 220 48.40 -12.20 -18.53
CA THR A 220 49.53 -12.13 -17.61
C THR A 220 50.31 -13.45 -17.56
N ALA A 221 49.63 -14.60 -17.52
CA ALA A 221 50.29 -15.90 -17.57
C ALA A 221 51.09 -16.12 -18.87
N LYS A 222 50.54 -15.70 -20.01
CA LYS A 222 51.25 -15.76 -21.31
C LYS A 222 52.47 -14.86 -21.35
N GLU A 223 52.36 -13.62 -20.86
CA GLU A 223 53.50 -12.69 -20.82
C GLU A 223 54.59 -13.21 -19.86
N LEU A 224 54.21 -13.76 -18.71
CA LEU A 224 55.15 -14.32 -17.75
C LEU A 224 55.93 -15.50 -18.37
N ALA A 225 55.25 -16.43 -19.04
CA ALA A 225 55.91 -17.54 -19.74
C ALA A 225 56.87 -17.05 -20.84
N LYS A 226 56.50 -15.97 -21.55
CA LYS A 226 57.38 -15.35 -22.56
C LYS A 226 58.64 -14.76 -21.92
N ARG A 227 58.49 -14.04 -20.79
CA ARG A 227 59.62 -13.48 -20.05
C ARG A 227 60.55 -14.55 -19.50
N GLU A 228 60.01 -15.63 -18.96
CA GLU A 228 60.83 -16.77 -18.50
C GLU A 228 61.67 -17.37 -19.64
N GLU A 229 61.12 -17.44 -20.85
CA GLU A 229 61.87 -17.92 -22.01
C GLU A 229 62.95 -16.92 -22.47
N GLU A 230 62.61 -15.63 -22.51
CA GLU A 230 63.58 -14.55 -22.80
C GLU A 230 64.74 -14.57 -21.79
N ASP A 231 64.46 -14.75 -20.49
CA ASP A 231 65.48 -14.83 -19.43
C ASP A 231 66.39 -16.05 -19.59
N LYS A 232 65.86 -17.23 -19.97
CA LYS A 232 66.68 -18.41 -20.29
C LYS A 232 67.61 -18.16 -21.48
N VAL A 233 67.10 -17.53 -22.53
CA VAL A 233 67.91 -17.18 -23.72
C VAL A 233 69.02 -16.19 -23.35
N LEU A 234 68.73 -15.19 -22.51
CA LEU A 234 69.74 -14.24 -22.03
C LEU A 234 70.77 -14.91 -21.13
N ALA A 235 70.36 -15.78 -20.20
CA ALA A 235 71.27 -16.51 -19.32
C ALA A 235 72.23 -17.41 -20.10
N THR A 236 71.73 -18.15 -21.10
CA THR A 236 72.57 -18.97 -21.98
C THR A 236 73.55 -18.12 -22.79
N ARG A 237 73.10 -16.98 -23.35
CA ARG A 237 73.98 -16.06 -24.08
C ARG A 237 75.06 -15.45 -23.19
N LEU A 238 74.74 -15.08 -21.96
CA LEU A 238 75.71 -14.55 -20.99
C LEU A 238 76.76 -15.60 -20.62
N SER A 239 76.38 -16.87 -20.45
CA SER A 239 77.32 -17.97 -20.20
C SER A 239 78.32 -18.11 -21.36
N VAL A 240 77.82 -18.14 -22.61
CA VAL A 240 78.68 -18.22 -23.80
C VAL A 240 79.65 -17.04 -23.88
N LEU A 241 79.16 -15.82 -23.65
CA LEU A 241 80.01 -14.61 -23.66
C LEU A 241 81.06 -14.63 -22.52
N ALA A 242 80.73 -15.19 -21.36
CA ALA A 242 81.67 -15.36 -20.26
C ALA A 242 82.79 -16.35 -20.65
N ASP A 243 82.44 -17.49 -21.25
CA ASP A 243 83.39 -18.49 -21.74
C ASP A 243 84.30 -17.92 -22.85
N GLU A 244 83.72 -17.18 -23.81
CA GLU A 244 84.46 -16.44 -24.84
C GLU A 244 85.42 -15.43 -24.23
N ASN A 245 84.98 -14.63 -23.24
CA ASN A 245 85.82 -13.66 -22.55
C ASN A 245 86.97 -14.31 -21.80
N MET A 246 86.71 -15.42 -21.10
CA MET A 246 87.75 -16.20 -20.41
C MET A 246 88.78 -16.75 -21.39
N THR A 247 88.34 -17.25 -22.55
CA THR A 247 89.22 -17.74 -23.63
C THR A 247 90.09 -16.60 -24.18
N LEU A 248 89.50 -15.43 -24.43
CA LEU A 248 90.23 -14.25 -24.90
C LEU A 248 91.25 -13.76 -23.87
N ARG A 249 90.88 -13.68 -22.58
CA ARG A 249 91.81 -13.31 -21.50
C ARG A 249 92.98 -14.27 -21.39
N THR A 250 92.71 -15.57 -21.46
CA THR A 250 93.76 -16.61 -21.42
C THR A 250 94.69 -16.46 -22.62
N SER A 251 94.14 -16.26 -23.82
CA SER A 251 94.92 -16.01 -25.04
C SER A 251 95.77 -14.74 -24.93
N LEU A 252 95.19 -13.64 -24.41
CA LEU A 252 95.90 -12.39 -24.18
C LEU A 252 97.01 -12.55 -23.15
N LEU A 253 96.83 -13.32 -22.08
CA LEU A 253 97.90 -13.61 -21.13
C LEU A 253 99.03 -14.42 -21.78
N THR A 254 98.70 -15.40 -22.63
CA THR A 254 99.72 -16.16 -23.38
C THR A 254 100.47 -15.30 -24.40
N LEU A 255 99.81 -14.31 -25.03
CA LEU A 255 100.43 -13.35 -25.94
C LEU A 255 101.20 -12.25 -25.20
N GLY A 256 100.65 -11.75 -24.10
CA GLY A 256 101.19 -10.68 -23.26
C GLY A 256 102.37 -11.12 -22.38
N ALA A 257 102.58 -12.43 -22.22
CA ALA A 257 103.83 -12.98 -21.71
C ALA A 257 105.03 -12.69 -22.63
N ASN A 258 104.79 -12.28 -23.89
CA ASN A 258 105.84 -12.04 -24.87
C ASN A 258 106.11 -10.57 -25.22
N GLU A 259 105.37 -9.55 -24.75
CA GLU A 259 105.73 -8.13 -25.04
C GLU A 259 104.95 -7.10 -24.19
N LEU A 260 105.61 -6.42 -23.24
CA LEU A 260 105.15 -5.13 -22.73
C LEU A 260 105.66 -4.01 -23.65
N SER A 261 105.01 -3.89 -24.82
CA SER A 261 105.30 -2.86 -25.83
C SER A 261 104.95 -1.44 -25.34
N PRO A 262 105.74 -0.40 -25.67
CA PRO A 262 105.52 1.01 -25.32
C PRO A 262 104.11 1.57 -25.62
N GLN A 263 103.40 0.96 -26.54
CA GLN A 263 102.05 1.35 -26.95
C GLN A 263 100.99 1.09 -25.86
N SER A 264 101.17 0.05 -25.05
CA SER A 264 100.30 -0.29 -23.91
C SER A 264 100.34 0.76 -22.81
N LYS A 265 101.54 1.29 -22.51
CA LYS A 265 101.71 2.38 -21.53
C LYS A 265 101.03 3.68 -21.97
N LYS A 266 101.06 3.98 -23.27
CA LYS A 266 100.38 5.16 -23.83
C LYS A 266 98.85 5.03 -23.75
N LEU A 267 98.31 3.84 -24.04
CA LEU A 267 96.87 3.60 -23.94
C LEU A 267 96.37 3.66 -22.49
N LEU A 268 97.13 3.13 -21.54
CA LEU A 268 96.78 3.22 -20.11
C LEU A 268 96.74 4.67 -19.62
N LYS A 269 97.69 5.52 -20.05
CA LYS A 269 97.69 6.96 -19.77
C LYS A 269 96.42 7.63 -20.33
N GLN A 270 96.07 7.35 -21.58
CA GLN A 270 94.87 7.90 -22.23
C GLN A 270 93.57 7.45 -21.54
N GLN A 271 93.49 6.19 -21.10
CA GLN A 271 92.36 5.69 -20.34
C GLN A 271 92.23 6.39 -18.98
N GLN A 272 93.35 6.67 -18.32
CA GLN A 272 93.37 7.37 -17.04
C GLN A 272 92.88 8.81 -17.18
N ASP A 273 93.34 9.55 -18.20
CA ASP A 273 92.90 10.91 -18.51
C ASP A 273 91.39 10.96 -18.85
N PHE A 274 90.89 9.96 -19.58
CA PHE A 274 89.46 9.84 -19.90
C PHE A 274 88.59 9.58 -18.65
N ILE A 275 89.04 8.70 -17.75
CA ILE A 275 88.35 8.42 -16.48
C ILE A 275 88.30 9.69 -15.62
N GLU A 276 89.38 10.48 -15.58
CA GLU A 276 89.42 11.74 -14.85
C GLU A 276 88.44 12.77 -15.43
N THR A 277 88.35 12.84 -16.76
CA THR A 277 87.34 13.68 -17.44
C THR A 277 85.92 13.27 -17.08
N LEU A 278 85.58 11.97 -17.16
CA LEU A 278 84.26 11.46 -16.79
C LEU A 278 83.89 11.74 -15.32
N LYS A 279 84.86 11.62 -14.40
CA LYS A 279 84.66 11.98 -12.99
C LYS A 279 84.29 13.45 -12.84
N SER A 280 84.99 14.36 -13.53
CA SER A 280 84.68 15.78 -13.49
C SER A 280 83.29 16.11 -14.07
N GLU A 281 82.88 15.44 -15.15
CA GLU A 281 81.55 15.62 -15.75
C GLU A 281 80.44 15.10 -14.82
N CYS A 282 80.66 13.95 -14.16
CA CYS A 282 79.73 13.40 -13.18
C CYS A 282 79.57 14.33 -11.97
N GLU A 283 80.67 14.96 -11.51
CA GLU A 283 80.63 15.94 -10.44
C GLU A 283 79.86 17.20 -10.83
N ILE A 284 80.06 17.71 -12.06
CA ILE A 284 79.29 18.84 -12.61
C ILE A 284 77.79 18.48 -12.68
N LEU A 285 77.46 17.28 -13.20
CA LEU A 285 76.07 16.82 -13.30
C LEU A 285 75.43 16.68 -11.92
N MET A 286 76.15 16.10 -10.95
CA MET A 286 75.67 15.96 -9.58
C MET A 286 75.38 17.32 -8.93
N ASN A 287 76.27 18.29 -9.11
CA ASN A 287 76.08 19.66 -8.62
C ASN A 287 74.91 20.38 -9.29
N ARG A 288 74.67 20.14 -10.59
CA ARG A 288 73.50 20.66 -11.30
C ARG A 288 72.20 20.07 -10.77
N LEU A 289 72.11 18.74 -10.67
CA LEU A 289 70.91 18.05 -10.17
C LEU A 289 70.58 18.46 -8.73
N MET A 290 71.58 18.66 -7.88
CA MET A 290 71.36 19.16 -6.52
C MET A 290 70.74 20.56 -6.51
N ARG A 291 71.22 21.47 -7.37
CA ARG A 291 70.64 22.83 -7.50
C ARG A 291 69.20 22.79 -8.00
N GLU A 292 68.93 22.06 -9.08
CA GLU A 292 67.57 21.92 -9.65
C GLU A 292 66.59 21.32 -8.62
N ARG A 293 67.03 20.29 -7.87
CA ARG A 293 66.22 19.71 -6.79
C ARG A 293 65.88 20.72 -5.70
N ASP A 294 66.83 21.56 -5.30
CA ASP A 294 66.61 22.54 -4.24
C ASP A 294 65.75 23.72 -4.72
N GLU A 295 65.82 24.11 -6.00
CA GLU A 295 64.89 25.03 -6.64
C GLU A 295 63.47 24.48 -6.67
N HIS A 296 63.27 23.25 -7.15
CA HIS A 296 61.95 22.60 -7.12
C HIS A 296 61.37 22.49 -5.71
N ARG A 297 62.22 22.26 -4.69
CA ARG A 297 61.78 22.29 -3.29
C ARG A 297 61.31 23.69 -2.88
N LYS A 298 61.98 24.77 -3.30
CA LYS A 298 61.55 26.16 -3.04
C LYS A 298 60.23 26.46 -3.75
N GLU A 299 60.09 26.10 -5.02
CA GLU A 299 58.86 26.27 -5.80
C GLU A 299 57.67 25.53 -5.18
N ARG A 300 57.87 24.25 -4.81
CA ARG A 300 56.85 23.45 -4.15
C ARG A 300 56.40 24.08 -2.83
N ARG A 301 57.32 24.67 -2.05
CA ARG A 301 56.96 25.42 -0.83
C ARG A 301 56.15 26.68 -1.15
N LYS A 302 56.50 27.41 -2.21
CA LYS A 302 55.76 28.60 -2.67
C LYS A 302 54.33 28.24 -3.12
N LEU A 303 54.18 27.22 -3.96
CA LEU A 303 52.87 26.72 -4.41
C LEU A 303 52.01 26.23 -3.24
N ARG A 304 52.58 25.49 -2.28
CA ARG A 304 51.85 25.08 -1.07
C ARG A 304 51.34 26.27 -0.26
N ARG A 305 52.11 27.36 -0.15
CA ARG A 305 51.65 28.59 0.51
C ARG A 305 50.50 29.23 -0.26
N GLN A 306 50.62 29.35 -1.58
CA GLN A 306 49.57 29.90 -2.44
C GLN A 306 48.27 29.09 -2.35
N ILE A 307 48.34 27.76 -2.37
CA ILE A 307 47.17 26.88 -2.20
C ILE A 307 46.51 27.10 -0.84
N ARG A 308 47.29 27.19 0.26
CA ARG A 308 46.73 27.49 1.58
C ARG A 308 46.03 28.85 1.62
N THR A 309 46.62 29.88 1.01
CA THR A 309 46.01 31.21 0.92
C THR A 309 44.73 31.18 0.10
N LEU A 310 44.71 30.47 -1.03
CA LEU A 310 43.52 30.36 -1.88
C LEU A 310 42.42 29.57 -1.18
N ASN A 311 42.75 28.46 -0.52
CA ASN A 311 41.80 27.67 0.26
C ASN A 311 41.20 28.48 1.41
N ALA A 312 42.01 29.27 2.12
CA ALA A 312 41.50 30.18 3.15
C ALA A 312 40.51 31.21 2.58
N ARG A 313 40.79 31.77 1.38
CA ARG A 313 39.85 32.67 0.70
C ARG A 313 38.56 31.95 0.28
N LEU A 314 38.66 30.72 -0.23
CA LEU A 314 37.51 29.89 -0.57
C LEU A 314 36.68 29.52 0.66
N GLU A 315 37.29 29.21 1.80
CA GLU A 315 36.58 28.96 3.05
C GLU A 315 35.85 30.22 3.55
N CYS A 316 36.46 31.40 3.43
CA CYS A 316 35.78 32.67 3.72
C CYS A 316 34.56 32.90 2.79
N LEU A 317 34.70 32.59 1.50
CA LEU A 317 33.62 32.65 0.51
C LEU A 317 32.47 31.69 0.85
N ILE A 318 32.79 30.43 1.14
CA ILE A 318 31.81 29.37 1.44
C ILE A 318 31.09 29.62 2.77
N SER A 319 31.79 30.15 3.77
CA SER A 319 31.22 30.46 5.09
C SER A 319 30.38 31.75 5.11
N GLY A 320 30.25 32.45 3.97
CA GLY A 320 29.48 33.70 3.87
C GLY A 320 30.09 34.88 4.64
N LYS A 321 31.33 34.74 5.14
CA LYS A 321 32.04 35.78 5.92
C LYS A 321 32.86 36.69 5.01
N GLN A 322 32.30 37.09 3.88
CA GLN A 322 33.00 38.01 3.00
C GLN A 322 32.80 39.44 3.52
N GLU A 323 33.80 39.98 4.21
CA GLU A 323 33.96 41.43 4.28
C GLU A 323 34.19 41.91 2.85
N ILE A 324 33.18 42.59 2.31
CA ILE A 324 33.29 43.41 1.10
C ILE A 324 34.36 44.46 1.42
N THR A 325 35.57 44.22 0.94
CA THR A 325 36.59 45.26 0.86
C THR A 325 36.54 45.77 -0.58
N ASP A 326 35.79 46.85 -0.77
CA ASP A 326 35.94 47.75 -1.90
C ASP A 326 37.36 48.33 -1.88
N VAL A 327 38.15 48.06 -2.93
CA VAL A 327 38.91 49.02 -3.77
C VAL A 327 39.34 48.29 -5.05
#